data_AF-A0A060BQ29-F1
#
_entry.id   AF-A0A060BQ29-F1
#
_cell.length_a   1.000
_cell.length_b   1.000
_cell.length_c   1.000
_cell.angle_alpha   90.00
_cell.angle_beta   90.00
_cell.angle_gamma   90.00
#
_symmetry.space_group_name_H-M   'P 1'
#
loop_
_entity.id
_entity.type
_entity.pdbx_description
1 polymer ?
#
loop_
_entity_poly.entity_id
_entity_poly.type
_entity_poly.pdbx_seq_one_letter_code
_entity_poly.pdbx_strand_id
1 'polypeptide(L)'
;EGPELKSTADRYNSNFVHNRSPKLSALEVRDTFRDRMGWTDRETVALIGGGHTLGRTHGNCNLTGTKWAQAPYNNVGPYFEATPGSLRGPTDGTCGTGAEAGRGKNTVSSGFEGPWTRSPSRWNYDFFDALLSEEWVPAKSPYGADQWHTRNETSKFARTMRLTADVSLVADKIYRPIVEEYAADHAQFDADFADAWFKLVHRSEDHPHKDDLEKDAGVCTSFEFTTLLP
;
A
#
# COMPACT_ATOMS: atom_id res chain seq x y z
N GLU A 1 18.84 5.50 -0.23
CA GLU A 1 19.30 4.75 -1.43
C GLU A 1 20.07 3.52 -0.94
N GLY A 2 19.48 2.32 -1.05
CA GLY A 2 20.02 1.04 -0.56
C GLY A 2 20.70 0.20 -1.66
N PRO A 3 21.36 -0.92 -1.32
CA PRO A 3 22.32 -1.60 -2.20
C PRO A 3 21.68 -2.35 -3.38
N GLU A 4 22.14 -2.05 -4.60
CA GLU A 4 21.78 -2.73 -5.84
C GLU A 4 22.51 -4.08 -6.02
N LEU A 5 21.77 -5.16 -6.27
CA LEU A 5 22.32 -6.44 -6.72
C LEU A 5 22.35 -6.49 -8.25
N LYS A 6 23.54 -6.47 -8.86
CA LYS A 6 23.76 -6.58 -10.31
C LYS A 6 23.85 -8.06 -10.74
N SER A 7 23.02 -8.46 -11.70
CA SER A 7 23.06 -9.77 -12.36
C SER A 7 23.61 -9.62 -13.79
N THR A 8 24.58 -10.43 -14.18
CA THR A 8 25.36 -10.32 -15.44
C THR A 8 24.93 -11.31 -16.53
N ALA A 9 23.66 -11.70 -16.61
CA ALA A 9 23.18 -12.58 -17.67
C ALA A 9 22.80 -11.79 -18.95
N ASP A 10 23.11 -12.34 -20.13
CA ASP A 10 22.92 -11.71 -21.47
C ASP A 10 21.45 -11.40 -21.87
N ARG A 11 20.50 -11.52 -20.93
CA ARG A 11 19.10 -11.06 -21.05
C ARG A 11 18.71 -10.02 -19.99
N TYR A 12 19.68 -9.37 -19.35
CA TYR A 12 19.45 -8.27 -18.44
C TYR A 12 19.09 -6.99 -19.22
N ASN A 13 17.89 -6.44 -18.96
CA ASN A 13 17.49 -5.10 -19.41
C ASN A 13 17.22 -4.24 -18.17
N SER A 14 18.11 -3.28 -17.89
CA SER A 14 18.03 -2.33 -16.78
C SER A 14 16.83 -1.37 -16.83
N ASN A 15 16.03 -1.38 -17.90
CA ASN A 15 14.96 -0.40 -18.14
C ASN A 15 13.59 -0.76 -17.50
N PHE A 16 13.50 -1.82 -16.68
CA PHE A 16 12.27 -2.25 -15.95
C PHE A 16 12.47 -2.24 -14.41
N VAL A 17 13.09 -1.18 -13.93
CA VAL A 17 13.74 -0.95 -12.62
C VAL A 17 13.06 -1.62 -11.40
N HIS A 18 13.87 -2.30 -10.57
CA HIS A 18 13.55 -3.07 -9.34
C HIS A 18 12.62 -4.31 -9.43
N ASN A 19 12.17 -4.68 -10.64
CA ASN A 19 11.70 -6.01 -11.04
C ASN A 19 10.57 -6.66 -10.20
N ARG A 20 9.57 -5.89 -9.74
CA ARG A 20 8.37 -6.41 -9.04
C ARG A 20 8.67 -7.44 -7.94
N SER A 21 9.86 -7.43 -7.34
CA SER A 21 10.30 -8.55 -6.51
C SER A 21 9.66 -8.43 -5.13
N PRO A 22 8.71 -9.31 -4.75
CA PRO A 22 8.08 -9.20 -3.44
C PRO A 22 9.11 -9.36 -2.31
N LYS A 23 10.16 -10.16 -2.53
CA LYS A 23 11.26 -10.33 -1.56
C LYS A 23 12.07 -9.06 -1.35
N LEU A 24 12.39 -8.31 -2.41
CA LEU A 24 13.11 -7.04 -2.27
C LEU A 24 12.20 -5.96 -1.68
N SER A 25 10.93 -5.94 -2.11
CA SER A 25 9.93 -5.02 -1.55
C SER A 25 9.76 -5.22 -0.05
N ALA A 26 9.82 -6.45 0.47
CA ALA A 26 9.75 -6.70 1.91
C ALA A 26 10.90 -6.06 2.69
N LEU A 27 12.12 -6.03 2.11
CA LEU A 27 13.28 -5.38 2.72
C LEU A 27 13.07 -3.86 2.78
N GLU A 28 12.51 -3.26 1.73
CA GLU A 28 12.21 -1.83 1.69
C GLU A 28 11.08 -1.45 2.65
N VAL A 29 10.01 -2.26 2.70
CA VAL A 29 8.92 -2.11 3.67
C VAL A 29 9.48 -2.17 5.08
N ARG A 30 10.35 -3.15 5.38
CA ARG A 30 10.98 -3.29 6.70
C ARG A 30 11.88 -2.12 7.05
N ASP A 31 12.82 -1.74 6.17
CA ASP A 31 13.71 -0.60 6.41
C ASP A 31 12.89 0.67 6.70
N THR A 32 11.85 0.91 5.90
CA THR A 32 11.00 2.09 6.07
C THR A 32 10.23 2.05 7.38
N PHE A 33 9.46 0.99 7.63
CA PHE A 33 8.60 0.93 8.81
C PHE A 33 9.40 0.75 10.09
N ARG A 34 10.34 -0.19 10.11
CA ARG A 34 11.08 -0.56 11.30
C ARG A 34 12.18 0.41 11.63
N ASP A 35 13.06 0.66 10.67
CA ASP A 35 14.33 1.33 10.95
C ASP A 35 14.20 2.86 10.86
N ARG A 36 13.17 3.38 10.17
CA ARG A 36 12.95 4.84 10.02
C ARG A 36 11.71 5.36 10.73
N MET A 37 10.69 4.53 10.91
CA MET A 37 9.39 4.95 11.45
C MET A 37 9.07 4.34 12.82
N GLY A 38 9.92 3.51 13.40
CA GLY A 38 9.75 3.00 14.77
C GLY A 38 8.65 1.94 14.93
N TRP A 39 8.36 1.18 13.88
CA TRP A 39 7.43 0.05 13.91
C TRP A 39 8.15 -1.27 14.13
N THR A 40 7.52 -2.22 14.79
CA THR A 40 7.95 -3.63 14.78
C THR A 40 7.48 -4.28 13.48
N ASP A 41 8.04 -5.47 13.16
CA ASP A 41 7.56 -6.27 12.04
C ASP A 41 6.06 -6.62 12.20
N ARG A 42 5.63 -6.88 13.44
CA ARG A 42 4.23 -7.18 13.79
C ARG A 42 3.28 -6.02 13.54
N GLU A 43 3.64 -4.83 14.02
CA GLU A 43 2.86 -3.60 13.78
C GLU A 43 2.82 -3.26 12.28
N THR A 44 3.93 -3.49 11.56
CA THR A 44 4.01 -3.27 10.11
C THR A 44 3.00 -4.14 9.36
N VAL A 45 2.97 -5.44 9.64
CA VAL A 45 2.00 -6.37 9.00
C VAL A 45 0.57 -6.02 9.40
N ALA A 46 0.33 -5.64 10.67
CA ALA A 46 -0.98 -5.24 11.15
C ALA A 46 -1.49 -3.99 10.42
N LEU A 47 -0.67 -2.93 10.31
CA LEU A 47 -1.02 -1.68 9.63
C LEU A 47 -1.33 -1.90 8.15
N ILE A 48 -0.47 -2.65 7.44
CA ILE A 48 -0.68 -2.92 6.01
C ILE A 48 -1.95 -3.76 5.81
N GLY A 49 -2.10 -4.85 6.56
CA GLY A 49 -3.27 -5.73 6.43
C GLY A 49 -4.59 -5.09 6.84
N GLY A 50 -4.59 -4.32 7.93
CA GLY A 50 -5.78 -3.61 8.40
C GLY A 50 -6.16 -2.45 7.50
N GLY A 51 -5.18 -1.66 7.03
CA GLY A 51 -5.43 -0.60 6.04
C GLY A 51 -6.00 -1.17 4.73
N HIS A 52 -5.36 -2.21 4.18
CA HIS A 52 -5.78 -2.85 2.93
C HIS A 52 -6.91 -3.87 3.08
N THR A 53 -7.52 -4.00 4.27
CA THR A 53 -8.81 -4.69 4.43
C THR A 53 -9.95 -3.86 3.84
N LEU A 54 -9.77 -2.54 3.78
CA LEU A 54 -10.77 -1.56 3.36
C LEU A 54 -10.39 -0.87 2.04
N GLY A 55 -11.41 -0.47 1.29
CA GLY A 55 -11.26 0.36 0.11
C GLY A 55 -10.66 -0.36 -1.11
N ARG A 56 -9.97 0.44 -1.93
CA ARG A 56 -9.45 0.06 -3.25
C ARG A 56 -8.43 1.08 -3.74
N THR A 57 -7.62 0.69 -4.71
CA THR A 57 -6.81 1.63 -5.50
C THR A 57 -7.56 2.12 -6.74
N HIS A 58 -7.07 3.21 -7.34
CA HIS A 58 -7.70 3.88 -8.49
C HIS A 58 -6.69 4.14 -9.64
N GLY A 59 -6.99 3.60 -10.82
CA GLY A 59 -6.20 3.53 -12.03
C GLY A 59 -7.05 3.08 -13.24
N ASN A 60 -8.29 3.59 -13.33
CA ASN A 60 -9.35 2.99 -14.13
C ASN A 60 -9.31 3.27 -15.64
N CYS A 61 -8.29 3.95 -16.15
CA CYS A 61 -8.14 4.13 -17.59
C CYS A 61 -6.70 4.21 -18.06
N ASN A 62 -6.54 3.78 -19.31
CA ASN A 62 -5.29 3.87 -20.02
C ASN A 62 -5.06 5.31 -20.47
N LEU A 63 -4.10 5.98 -19.84
CA LEU A 63 -3.70 7.34 -20.23
C LEU A 63 -2.57 7.35 -21.26
N THR A 64 -2.13 6.19 -21.76
CA THR A 64 -1.06 6.08 -22.78
C THR A 64 -1.39 6.94 -23.99
N GLY A 65 -0.44 7.79 -24.41
CA GLY A 65 -0.61 8.71 -25.55
C GLY A 65 -1.37 10.00 -25.23
N THR A 66 -1.87 10.17 -24.00
CA THR A 66 -2.42 11.46 -23.55
C THR A 66 -1.33 12.32 -22.91
N LYS A 67 -1.57 13.62 -22.74
CA LYS A 67 -0.66 14.50 -21.97
C LYS A 67 -0.48 14.10 -20.50
N TRP A 68 -1.33 13.18 -20.02
CA TRP A 68 -1.32 12.62 -18.67
C TRP A 68 -0.70 11.21 -18.61
N ALA A 69 -0.12 10.72 -19.71
CA ALA A 69 0.49 9.39 -19.84
C ALA A 69 1.76 9.20 -18.99
N GLN A 70 2.51 10.28 -18.75
CA GLN A 70 3.85 10.20 -18.18
C GLN A 70 3.87 10.22 -16.66
N ALA A 71 2.74 10.58 -16.02
CA ALA A 71 2.49 10.42 -14.61
C ALA A 71 1.03 10.82 -14.33
N PRO A 72 0.37 10.26 -13.30
CA PRO A 72 -0.81 10.90 -12.73
C PRO A 72 -0.44 12.26 -12.08
N TYR A 73 0.86 12.52 -11.89
CA TYR A 73 1.47 13.71 -11.34
C TYR A 73 2.56 14.21 -12.28
N ASN A 74 2.22 15.05 -13.25
CA ASN A 74 3.26 15.68 -14.05
C ASN A 74 4.20 16.48 -13.12
N ASN A 75 5.50 16.19 -13.14
CA ASN A 75 6.54 16.97 -12.43
C ASN A 75 6.62 18.45 -12.88
N VAL A 76 5.65 18.93 -13.66
CA VAL A 76 5.55 20.27 -14.22
C VAL A 76 4.06 20.67 -14.21
N GLY A 77 3.59 21.24 -13.10
CA GLY A 77 2.23 21.72 -12.93
C GLY A 77 1.98 22.12 -11.46
N PRO A 78 1.10 23.10 -11.17
CA PRO A 78 0.92 23.65 -9.82
C PRO A 78 0.14 22.65 -8.95
N TYR A 79 0.85 21.65 -8.41
CA TYR A 79 0.40 20.84 -7.29
C TYR A 79 1.38 21.19 -6.18
N PHE A 80 0.99 21.82 -5.07
CA PHE A 80 0.21 21.21 -3.99
C PHE A 80 -0.84 22.13 -3.32
N GLU A 81 -0.88 23.41 -3.67
CA GLU A 81 -1.85 24.35 -3.08
C GLU A 81 -3.15 24.28 -3.89
N ALA A 82 -4.25 23.87 -3.25
CA ALA A 82 -5.57 24.01 -3.84
C ALA A 82 -5.75 25.48 -4.24
N THR A 83 -5.92 25.77 -5.53
CA THR A 83 -6.25 27.15 -5.93
C THR A 83 -7.60 27.48 -5.29
N PRO A 84 -7.70 28.53 -4.44
CA PRO A 84 -8.94 28.87 -3.76
C PRO A 84 -10.09 28.98 -4.77
N GLY A 85 -11.18 28.25 -4.53
CA GLY A 85 -12.36 28.24 -5.39
C GLY A 85 -12.29 27.32 -6.62
N SER A 86 -11.19 26.59 -6.85
CA SER A 86 -11.07 25.74 -8.04
C SER A 86 -12.01 24.53 -8.06
N LEU A 87 -12.55 24.09 -6.91
CA LEU A 87 -13.34 22.85 -6.73
C LEU A 87 -12.67 21.59 -7.31
N ARG A 88 -11.37 21.67 -7.64
CA ARG A 88 -10.63 20.63 -8.37
C ARG A 88 -9.40 20.18 -7.60
N GLY A 89 -9.28 18.86 -7.41
CA GLY A 89 -8.13 18.23 -6.76
C GLY A 89 -7.12 17.65 -7.76
N PRO A 90 -6.01 17.06 -7.27
CA PRO A 90 -4.95 16.45 -8.10
C PRO A 90 -5.42 15.29 -8.99
N THR A 91 -6.62 14.76 -8.77
CA THR A 91 -7.19 13.65 -9.54
C THR A 91 -8.21 14.10 -10.60
N ASP A 92 -8.55 15.38 -10.64
CA ASP A 92 -9.65 15.89 -11.48
C ASP A 92 -9.29 15.91 -12.97
N GLY A 93 -10.17 15.34 -13.80
CA GLY A 93 -10.08 15.46 -15.26
C GLY A 93 -9.01 14.59 -15.95
N THR A 94 -8.42 13.63 -15.24
CA THR A 94 -7.46 12.67 -15.82
C THR A 94 -8.14 11.66 -16.74
N CYS A 95 -9.43 11.36 -16.50
CA CYS A 95 -10.18 10.31 -17.17
C CYS A 95 -11.66 10.68 -17.34
N GLY A 96 -12.34 10.12 -18.34
CA GLY A 96 -13.76 10.41 -18.62
C GLY A 96 -13.99 11.80 -19.22
N THR A 97 -15.26 12.18 -19.42
CA THR A 97 -15.65 13.47 -20.02
C THR A 97 -16.80 14.13 -19.25
N GLY A 98 -16.96 15.45 -19.43
CA GLY A 98 -18.05 16.21 -18.82
C GLY A 98 -17.98 16.25 -17.28
N ALA A 99 -19.15 16.27 -16.64
CA ALA A 99 -19.27 16.39 -15.19
C ALA A 99 -18.71 15.18 -14.40
N GLU A 100 -18.55 14.04 -15.05
CA GLU A 100 -18.05 12.79 -14.46
C GLU A 100 -16.53 12.62 -14.61
N ALA A 101 -15.84 13.58 -15.23
CA ALA A 101 -14.40 13.48 -15.46
C ALA A 101 -13.62 13.43 -14.13
N GLY A 102 -12.77 12.41 -13.95
CA GLY A 102 -11.97 12.17 -12.75
C GLY A 102 -12.75 11.63 -11.54
N ARG A 103 -14.06 11.36 -11.67
CA ARG A 103 -14.94 11.00 -10.54
C ARG A 103 -15.44 9.57 -10.62
N GLY A 104 -15.62 8.95 -9.46
CA GLY A 104 -16.18 7.60 -9.32
C GLY A 104 -15.41 6.58 -10.16
N LYS A 105 -16.08 5.99 -11.16
CA LYS A 105 -15.45 5.03 -12.08
C LYS A 105 -14.35 5.65 -12.96
N ASN A 106 -14.25 6.96 -13.04
CA ASN A 106 -13.20 7.66 -13.80
C ASN A 106 -12.06 8.15 -12.89
N THR A 107 -12.02 7.76 -11.62
CA THR A 107 -10.94 8.21 -10.72
C THR A 107 -9.62 7.49 -11.05
N VAL A 108 -8.54 8.27 -11.08
CA VAL A 108 -7.15 7.79 -11.15
C VAL A 108 -6.37 8.50 -10.05
N SER A 109 -5.66 7.74 -9.22
CA SER A 109 -4.84 8.26 -8.12
C SER A 109 -3.44 7.66 -8.14
N SER A 110 -3.30 6.39 -7.78
CA SER A 110 -2.00 5.69 -7.78
C SER A 110 -1.68 5.04 -9.13
N GLY A 111 -2.69 4.84 -9.98
CA GLY A 111 -2.55 4.08 -11.23
C GLY A 111 -2.73 2.56 -11.04
N PHE A 112 -2.71 2.04 -9.81
CA PHE A 112 -3.16 0.67 -9.53
C PHE A 112 -4.69 0.62 -9.50
N GLU A 113 -5.30 -0.52 -9.85
CA GLU A 113 -6.76 -0.61 -9.92
C GLU A 113 -7.30 -1.89 -9.29
N GLY A 114 -8.25 -1.73 -8.37
CA GLY A 114 -9.04 -2.82 -7.81
C GLY A 114 -9.09 -2.82 -6.28
N PRO A 115 -10.04 -3.57 -5.71
CA PRO A 115 -10.12 -3.78 -4.27
C PRO A 115 -9.19 -4.91 -3.80
N TRP A 116 -8.80 -4.87 -2.54
CA TRP A 116 -8.06 -5.97 -1.91
C TRP A 116 -8.96 -7.10 -1.40
N THR A 117 -10.20 -6.77 -1.00
CA THR A 117 -11.15 -7.68 -0.36
C THR A 117 -12.47 -7.74 -1.15
N ARG A 118 -13.30 -8.77 -0.92
CA ARG A 118 -14.60 -8.91 -1.59
C ARG A 118 -15.65 -7.95 -1.02
N SER A 119 -15.44 -7.47 0.20
CA SER A 119 -16.30 -6.53 0.91
C SER A 119 -15.53 -5.26 1.31
N PRO A 120 -15.07 -4.44 0.35
CA PRO A 120 -14.14 -3.33 0.60
C PRO A 120 -14.69 -2.21 1.48
N SER A 121 -16.00 -2.17 1.75
CA SER A 121 -16.63 -1.17 2.63
C SER A 121 -16.94 -1.69 4.04
N ARG A 122 -16.46 -2.88 4.40
CA ARG A 122 -16.71 -3.51 5.69
C ARG A 122 -15.43 -4.15 6.22
N TRP A 123 -15.20 -4.08 7.54
CA TRP A 123 -14.15 -4.86 8.18
C TRP A 123 -14.35 -6.35 7.90
N ASN A 124 -13.27 -7.05 7.52
CA ASN A 124 -13.27 -8.45 7.12
C ASN A 124 -11.85 -9.02 7.19
N TYR A 125 -11.68 -10.30 6.86
CA TYR A 125 -10.38 -11.01 6.97
C TYR A 125 -9.87 -11.53 5.62
N ASP A 126 -10.48 -11.10 4.51
CA ASP A 126 -10.14 -11.59 3.17
C ASP A 126 -8.70 -11.26 2.77
N PHE A 127 -8.09 -10.21 3.36
CA PHE A 127 -6.76 -9.75 2.97
C PHE A 127 -5.69 -10.83 3.15
N PHE A 128 -5.57 -11.37 4.37
CA PHE A 128 -4.60 -12.43 4.70
C PHE A 128 -5.02 -13.79 4.16
N ASP A 129 -6.32 -14.12 4.25
CA ASP A 129 -6.88 -15.35 3.65
C ASP A 129 -6.44 -15.51 2.20
N ALA A 130 -6.70 -14.48 1.37
CA ALA A 130 -6.36 -14.54 -0.05
C ALA A 130 -4.85 -14.48 -0.29
N LEU A 131 -4.07 -13.77 0.54
CA LEU A 131 -2.61 -13.75 0.42
C LEU A 131 -2.01 -15.15 0.57
N LEU A 132 -2.58 -15.97 1.45
CA LEU A 132 -2.12 -17.34 1.71
C LEU A 132 -2.75 -18.38 0.78
N SER A 133 -4.02 -18.20 0.41
CA SER A 133 -4.77 -19.23 -0.34
C SER A 133 -4.64 -19.14 -1.86
N GLU A 134 -4.22 -18.00 -2.39
CA GLU A 134 -4.14 -17.76 -3.84
C GLU A 134 -2.70 -17.79 -4.36
N GLU A 135 -2.54 -18.23 -5.60
CA GLU A 135 -1.29 -18.04 -6.34
C GLU A 135 -1.35 -16.69 -7.08
N TRP A 136 -0.49 -15.75 -6.68
CA TRP A 136 -0.44 -14.40 -7.24
C TRP A 136 0.46 -14.34 -8.47
N VAL A 137 -0.09 -13.89 -9.59
CA VAL A 137 0.64 -13.68 -10.85
C VAL A 137 0.72 -12.21 -11.23
N PRO A 138 1.83 -11.76 -11.83
CA PRO A 138 1.97 -10.37 -12.25
C PRO A 138 0.98 -10.01 -13.35
N ALA A 139 0.40 -8.82 -13.23
CA ALA A 139 -0.58 -8.27 -14.15
C ALA A 139 -0.35 -6.77 -14.36
N LYS A 140 -1.20 -6.14 -15.17
CA LYS A 140 -1.23 -4.70 -15.41
C LYS A 140 -2.60 -4.15 -15.05
N SER A 141 -2.64 -3.00 -14.38
CA SER A 141 -3.87 -2.23 -14.23
C SER A 141 -4.33 -1.68 -15.59
N PRO A 142 -5.58 -1.19 -15.74
CA PRO A 142 -5.99 -0.46 -16.93
C PRO A 142 -5.11 0.75 -17.24
N TYR A 143 -4.53 1.39 -16.22
CA TYR A 143 -3.54 2.46 -16.36
C TYR A 143 -2.16 1.98 -16.83
N GLY A 144 -1.86 0.69 -16.73
CA GLY A 144 -0.56 0.10 -17.09
C GLY A 144 0.42 -0.06 -15.93
N ALA A 145 -0.03 0.17 -14.69
CA ALA A 145 0.77 -0.04 -13.48
C ALA A 145 0.93 -1.53 -13.15
N ASP A 146 2.03 -1.88 -12.49
CA ASP A 146 2.37 -3.26 -12.12
C ASP A 146 1.62 -3.71 -10.87
N GLN A 147 0.71 -4.67 -11.00
CA GLN A 147 -0.01 -5.24 -9.87
C GLN A 147 -0.08 -6.77 -9.97
N TRP A 148 -0.81 -7.40 -9.05
CA TRP A 148 -0.94 -8.84 -8.96
C TRP A 148 -2.40 -9.24 -8.90
N HIS A 149 -2.74 -10.35 -9.57
CA HIS A 149 -4.04 -11.00 -9.47
C HIS A 149 -3.85 -12.48 -9.17
N THR A 150 -4.90 -13.13 -8.66
CA THR A 150 -4.89 -14.59 -8.56
C THR A 150 -4.80 -15.22 -9.96
N ARG A 151 -4.04 -16.31 -10.08
CA ARG A 151 -4.05 -17.18 -11.26
C ARG A 151 -5.42 -17.84 -11.46
N ASN A 152 -6.16 -18.10 -10.39
CA ASN A 152 -7.44 -18.79 -10.44
C ASN A 152 -8.60 -17.82 -10.74
N GLU A 153 -8.99 -17.73 -12.00
CA GLU A 153 -10.08 -16.87 -12.47
C GLU A 153 -11.47 -17.24 -11.91
N THR A 154 -11.62 -18.44 -11.35
CA THR A 154 -12.88 -18.91 -10.73
C THR A 154 -12.90 -18.77 -9.21
N SER A 155 -11.79 -18.35 -8.60
CA SER A 155 -11.72 -18.14 -7.16
C SER A 155 -12.72 -17.07 -6.70
N LYS A 156 -13.21 -17.19 -5.47
CA LYS A 156 -13.96 -16.12 -4.79
C LYS A 156 -13.17 -14.80 -4.75
N PHE A 157 -11.85 -14.86 -4.84
CA PHE A 157 -10.94 -13.71 -4.84
C PHE A 157 -10.54 -13.23 -6.26
N ALA A 158 -11.10 -13.78 -7.34
CA ALA A 158 -10.76 -13.43 -8.72
C ALA A 158 -10.96 -11.94 -9.09
N ARG A 159 -11.76 -11.22 -8.30
CA ARG A 159 -12.01 -9.77 -8.48
C ARG A 159 -11.22 -8.88 -7.53
N THR A 160 -10.23 -9.45 -6.83
CA THR A 160 -9.31 -8.72 -5.96
C THR A 160 -7.95 -8.55 -6.61
N MET A 161 -7.15 -7.65 -6.07
CA MET A 161 -5.78 -7.37 -6.51
C MET A 161 -4.82 -7.30 -5.32
N ARG A 162 -3.51 -7.38 -5.60
CA ARG A 162 -2.44 -7.07 -4.64
C ARG A 162 -1.40 -6.16 -5.27
N LEU A 163 -0.79 -5.34 -4.43
CA LEU A 163 0.44 -4.63 -4.75
C LEU A 163 1.65 -5.54 -4.49
N THR A 164 2.79 -5.20 -5.08
CA THR A 164 4.05 -5.92 -4.79
C THR A 164 4.40 -5.86 -3.30
N ALA A 165 4.10 -4.74 -2.64
CA ALA A 165 4.27 -4.58 -1.19
C ALA A 165 3.35 -5.50 -0.38
N ASP A 166 2.15 -5.83 -0.88
CA ASP A 166 1.26 -6.77 -0.18
C ASP A 166 1.77 -8.21 -0.33
N VAL A 167 2.14 -8.61 -1.55
CA VAL A 167 2.70 -9.95 -1.81
C VAL A 167 4.04 -10.13 -1.07
N SER A 168 4.73 -9.04 -0.75
CA SER A 168 5.97 -9.06 0.03
C SER A 168 5.78 -9.71 1.41
N LEU A 169 4.59 -9.57 2.01
CA LEU A 169 4.30 -10.07 3.36
C LEU A 169 4.34 -11.60 3.45
N VAL A 170 3.98 -12.29 2.37
CA VAL A 170 4.05 -13.77 2.29
C VAL A 170 5.33 -14.27 1.64
N ALA A 171 6.06 -13.42 0.93
CA ALA A 171 7.34 -13.76 0.31
C ALA A 171 8.52 -13.65 1.27
N ASP A 172 8.38 -12.88 2.34
CA ASP A 172 9.37 -12.67 3.38
C ASP A 172 9.19 -13.63 4.56
N LYS A 173 10.29 -14.24 5.01
CA LYS A 173 10.29 -15.27 6.05
C LYS A 173 9.98 -14.74 7.47
N ILE A 174 10.10 -13.45 7.70
CA ILE A 174 9.82 -12.80 8.99
C ILE A 174 8.35 -12.36 9.02
N TYR A 175 7.83 -11.81 7.92
CA TYR A 175 6.43 -11.41 7.83
C TYR A 175 5.47 -12.59 7.68
N ARG A 176 5.85 -13.64 6.95
CA ARG A 176 4.96 -14.77 6.65
C ARG A 176 4.36 -15.45 7.90
N PRO A 177 5.11 -15.75 8.97
CA PRO A 177 4.53 -16.30 10.19
C PRO A 177 3.48 -15.38 10.84
N ILE A 178 3.68 -14.06 10.78
CA ILE A 178 2.72 -13.08 11.31
C ILE A 178 1.45 -13.07 10.46
N VAL A 179 1.59 -13.16 9.13
CA VAL A 179 0.45 -13.30 8.21
C VAL A 179 -0.32 -14.61 8.47
N GLU A 180 0.38 -15.73 8.68
CA GLU A 180 -0.22 -17.02 9.01
C GLU A 180 -0.97 -16.97 10.35
N GLU A 181 -0.42 -16.30 11.35
CA GLU A 181 -1.07 -16.06 12.64
C GLU A 181 -2.34 -15.23 12.49
N TYR A 182 -2.28 -14.07 11.80
CA TYR A 182 -3.46 -13.22 11.60
C TYR A 182 -4.57 -13.85 10.76
N ALA A 183 -4.23 -14.76 9.84
CA ALA A 183 -5.23 -15.55 9.12
C ALA A 183 -5.86 -16.65 9.98
N ALA A 184 -5.16 -17.13 11.01
CA ALA A 184 -5.65 -18.17 11.92
C ALA A 184 -6.35 -17.59 13.16
N ASP A 185 -5.94 -16.42 13.62
CA ASP A 185 -6.43 -15.73 14.80
C ASP A 185 -6.81 -14.28 14.47
N HIS A 186 -8.09 -14.10 14.14
CA HIS A 186 -8.65 -12.78 13.83
C HIS A 186 -8.69 -11.86 15.05
N ALA A 187 -8.80 -12.39 16.28
CA ALA A 187 -8.85 -11.56 17.48
C ALA A 187 -7.47 -10.94 17.76
N GLN A 188 -6.40 -11.70 17.53
CA GLN A 188 -5.03 -11.19 17.61
C GLN A 188 -4.79 -10.11 16.55
N PHE A 189 -5.26 -10.32 15.32
CA PHE A 189 -5.16 -9.31 14.27
C PHE A 189 -5.93 -8.02 14.61
N ASP A 190 -7.17 -8.14 15.08
CA ASP A 190 -7.99 -6.99 15.48
C ASP A 190 -7.30 -6.16 16.58
N ALA A 191 -6.76 -6.84 17.60
CA ALA A 191 -6.03 -6.20 18.69
C ALA A 191 -4.77 -5.49 18.21
N ASP A 192 -3.90 -6.20 17.47
CA ASP A 192 -2.65 -5.64 16.98
C ASP A 192 -2.86 -4.48 15.99
N PHE A 193 -3.90 -4.54 15.15
CA PHE A 193 -4.24 -3.43 14.26
C PHE A 193 -4.77 -2.22 15.03
N ALA A 194 -5.63 -2.41 16.03
CA ALA A 194 -6.14 -1.31 16.86
C ALA A 194 -5.00 -0.58 17.58
N ASP A 195 -4.08 -1.31 18.20
CA ASP A 195 -2.92 -0.74 18.89
C ASP A 195 -1.97 -0.04 17.92
N ALA A 196 -1.63 -0.69 16.80
CA ALA A 196 -0.74 -0.09 15.81
C ALA A 196 -1.36 1.16 15.16
N TRP A 197 -2.67 1.17 14.88
CA TRP A 197 -3.38 2.34 14.36
C TRP A 197 -3.42 3.48 15.39
N PHE A 198 -3.68 3.17 16.67
CA PHE A 198 -3.62 4.16 17.74
C PHE A 198 -2.24 4.81 17.78
N LYS A 199 -1.17 4.03 17.82
CA LYS A 199 0.19 4.58 17.74
C LYS A 199 0.43 5.37 16.46
N LEU A 200 -0.13 4.97 15.32
CA LEU A 200 0.14 5.65 14.04
C LEU A 200 -0.33 7.09 14.09
N VAL A 201 -1.50 7.32 14.67
CA VAL A 201 -2.14 8.63 14.69
C VAL A 201 -1.79 9.47 15.93
N HIS A 202 -1.26 8.87 17.01
CA HIS A 202 -0.87 9.60 18.24
C HIS A 202 0.64 9.71 18.44
N ARG A 203 1.48 9.05 17.62
CA ARG A 203 2.91 8.92 17.97
C ARG A 203 3.70 10.22 18.09
N SER A 204 3.20 11.26 17.43
CA SER A 204 3.81 12.59 17.40
C SER A 204 3.11 13.60 18.32
N GLU A 205 2.15 13.18 19.15
CA GLU A 205 1.39 14.11 20.00
C GLU A 205 2.14 14.50 21.27
N ASP A 206 2.88 13.58 21.91
CA ASP A 206 3.61 13.82 23.16
C ASP A 206 5.12 13.63 22.98
N HIS A 207 5.75 14.57 22.26
CA HIS A 207 7.20 14.66 22.19
C HIS A 207 7.77 15.37 23.45
N PRO A 208 8.77 14.78 24.14
CA PRO A 208 9.37 15.37 25.35
C PRO A 208 10.02 16.75 25.09
N HIS A 209 10.30 17.06 23.82
CA HIS A 209 10.67 18.38 23.36
C HIS A 209 9.51 18.94 22.52
N LYS A 210 8.72 19.85 23.11
CA LYS A 210 7.70 20.59 22.35
C LYS A 210 8.34 21.23 21.11
N ASP A 211 7.82 20.85 19.95
CA ASP A 211 8.06 21.47 18.64
C ASP A 211 9.47 21.33 18.03
N ASP A 212 10.05 20.12 18.04
CA ASP A 212 11.24 19.83 17.21
C ASP A 212 11.17 18.49 16.47
N LEU A 213 10.21 18.38 15.55
CA LEU A 213 10.03 17.20 14.69
C LEU A 213 11.30 16.82 13.89
N GLU A 214 12.19 17.79 13.62
CA GLU A 214 13.41 17.58 12.84
C GLU A 214 14.54 16.96 13.68
N LYS A 215 14.62 17.26 14.98
CA LYS A 215 15.57 16.61 15.90
C LYS A 215 15.05 15.32 16.52
N ASP A 216 13.73 15.18 16.60
CA ASP A 216 13.09 13.96 17.10
C ASP A 216 12.93 12.88 16.03
N ALA A 217 13.28 13.18 14.77
CA ALA A 217 13.40 12.19 13.70
C ALA A 217 14.40 11.09 14.09
N GLY A 218 13.90 9.88 14.34
CA GLY A 218 14.68 8.74 14.80
C GLY A 218 14.72 8.54 16.33
N VAL A 219 14.10 9.44 17.11
CA VAL A 219 13.85 9.25 18.54
C VAL A 219 12.48 8.58 18.68
N CYS A 220 12.47 7.27 18.90
CA CYS A 220 11.23 6.53 19.12
C CYS A 220 10.65 6.94 20.48
N THR A 221 9.46 7.55 20.48
CA THR A 221 8.61 7.56 21.68
C THR A 221 8.19 6.13 21.96
N SER A 222 8.51 5.62 23.16
CA SER A 222 8.02 4.32 23.60
C SER A 222 6.53 4.47 23.95
N PHE A 223 5.67 3.70 23.29
CA PHE A 223 4.26 3.59 23.64
C PHE A 223 4.10 2.43 24.61
N GLU A 224 3.68 2.73 25.85
CA GLU A 224 3.11 1.71 26.72
C GLU A 224 1.61 1.67 26.46
N PHE A 225 1.17 0.67 25.70
CA PHE A 225 -0.25 0.41 25.53
C PHE A 225 -0.78 -0.20 26.82
N THR A 226 -1.76 0.46 27.44
CA THR A 226 -2.52 -0.16 28.52
C THR A 226 -3.29 -1.33 27.93
N THR A 227 -3.00 -2.57 28.35
CA THR A 227 -3.83 -3.72 28.03
C THR A 227 -5.28 -3.38 28.36
N LEU A 228 -6.15 -3.35 27.34
CA LEU A 228 -7.57 -3.15 27.55
C LEU A 228 -8.03 -4.15 28.62
N LEU A 229 -8.63 -3.61 29.69
CA LEU A 229 -9.03 -4.34 30.88
C LEU A 229 -9.88 -5.58 30.53
N PRO A 230 -9.77 -6.66 31.32
CA PRO A 230 -10.39 -7.97 31.05
C PRO A 230 -11.91 -7.95 30.97
#